data_AF-A0A143XPS7-F1
#
_entry.id   AF-A0A143XPS7-F1
#
_cell.length_a   1.000
_cell.length_b   1.000
_cell.length_c   1.000
_cell.angle_alpha   90.00
_cell.angle_beta   90.00
_cell.angle_gamma   90.00
#
_symmetry.space_group_name_H-M   'P 1'
#
loop_
_entity.id
_entity.type
_entity.pdbx_description
1 polymer ?
#
loop_
_entity_poly.entity_id
_entity_poly.type
_entity_poly.pdbx_seq_one_letter_code
_entity_poly.pdbx_strand_id
1 'polypeptide(L)'
;MNKARKAVPQFEINGKKADPELDEFLESVSYEDVASGSSDTLSVKLRNDNMKWMKKWFPKKGNKIKGKLVFKDWKKDGVNLKLNCGKFTLDEIKFSGGPLLAEIGAVSIPAKESFNSRERTKTWKDVTVKKIAKEIAKRYNLKLSYSGPTIKISSVEQTDKTDSAFLYELCEKYGLSMKVFNNKIVIYDQTKQEKKKPKKTLYRHSFVDDKWDYTESIEGTYTGARISYKSGKSSKETSIYVGLKKEKAAGSRVMNITEVAENHSTAYHMAAAKVNKSNEKAATLSGDIWPNPNICAGITVKLSGLGKIDGKYFVDKSTIEITNSGTTQSLEMHKCQKRLTTSPKSKSKKKKAAAKGNYKVGDVVNFHGGTHYLSSDSGSKGFTAKAGKAKITLKKPGKSHPYHLIHTDSNSNVYGWVDEGSFD
;
A
#
# COMPACT_ATOMS: atom_id res chain seq x y z
N MET A 1 39.06 3.74 -27.96
CA MET A 1 39.06 4.03 -26.51
C MET A 1 37.61 3.99 -26.03
N ASN A 2 37.27 3.13 -25.07
CA ASN A 2 35.92 3.14 -24.50
C ASN A 2 35.76 4.39 -23.63
N LYS A 3 34.64 5.11 -23.79
CA LYS A 3 34.35 6.28 -22.95
C LYS A 3 34.05 5.85 -21.51
N ALA A 4 34.60 6.57 -20.54
CA ALA A 4 34.34 6.31 -19.13
C ALA A 4 32.87 6.63 -18.78
N ARG A 5 32.26 5.78 -17.96
CA ARG A 5 30.90 6.00 -17.43
C ARG A 5 30.88 7.28 -16.60
N LYS A 6 29.92 8.17 -16.87
CA LYS A 6 29.77 9.43 -16.14
C LYS A 6 28.30 9.74 -15.85
N ALA A 7 27.96 10.03 -14.59
CA ALA A 7 26.67 10.63 -14.27
C ALA A 7 26.79 12.16 -14.31
N VAL A 8 25.84 12.82 -14.97
CA VAL A 8 25.80 14.28 -15.11
C VAL A 8 24.44 14.77 -14.63
N PRO A 9 24.40 15.59 -13.57
CA PRO A 9 23.16 16.23 -13.14
C PRO A 9 22.78 17.35 -14.12
N GLN A 10 21.49 17.58 -14.28
CA GLN A 10 20.91 18.64 -15.09
C GLN A 10 19.77 19.27 -14.30
N PHE A 11 19.79 20.61 -14.21
CA PHE A 11 18.83 21.37 -13.43
C PHE A 11 18.09 22.38 -14.30
N GLU A 12 16.80 22.55 -14.05
CA GLU A 12 16.03 23.70 -14.50
C GLU A 12 15.56 24.49 -13.26
N ILE A 13 15.84 25.79 -13.21
CA ILE A 13 15.42 26.70 -12.14
C ILE A 13 14.35 27.63 -12.71
N ASN A 14 13.16 27.61 -12.12
CA ASN A 14 11.97 28.34 -12.57
C ASN A 14 11.66 28.16 -14.07
N GLY A 15 11.93 26.97 -14.61
CA GLY A 15 11.68 26.63 -16.01
C GLY A 15 12.77 27.04 -17.00
N LYS A 16 13.86 27.66 -16.53
CA LYS A 16 15.06 27.95 -17.33
C LYS A 16 16.15 26.93 -16.99
N LYS A 17 16.94 26.52 -17.98
CA LYS A 17 18.13 25.69 -17.70
C LYS A 17 19.05 26.44 -16.74
N ALA A 18 19.63 25.72 -15.78
CA ALA A 18 20.66 26.28 -14.94
C ALA A 18 21.85 26.74 -15.79
N ASP A 19 22.56 27.74 -15.28
CA ASP A 19 23.74 28.30 -15.94
C ASP A 19 24.80 27.19 -16.10
N PRO A 20 25.38 26.98 -17.31
CA PRO A 20 26.45 26.00 -17.50
C PRO A 20 27.66 26.20 -16.58
N GLU A 21 27.96 27.43 -16.16
CA GLU A 21 29.05 27.70 -15.21
C GLU A 21 28.80 27.04 -13.84
N LEU A 22 27.57 26.62 -13.51
CA LEU A 22 27.28 25.83 -12.30
C LEU A 22 28.15 24.57 -12.23
N ASP A 23 28.42 23.94 -13.37
CA ASP A 23 29.19 22.69 -13.44
C ASP A 23 30.64 22.88 -12.96
N GLU A 24 31.19 24.10 -13.04
CA GLU A 24 32.56 24.41 -12.58
C GLU A 24 32.69 24.48 -11.05
N PHE A 25 31.58 24.76 -10.37
CA PHE A 25 31.54 24.85 -8.91
C PHE A 25 30.99 23.59 -8.25
N LEU A 26 30.44 22.65 -9.03
CA LEU A 26 29.74 21.50 -8.52
C LEU A 26 30.69 20.50 -7.83
N GLU A 27 30.51 20.28 -6.53
CA GLU A 27 31.26 19.27 -5.77
C GLU A 27 30.48 17.96 -5.66
N SER A 28 29.20 18.07 -5.29
CA SER A 28 28.33 16.90 -5.22
C SER A 28 26.85 17.21 -5.41
N VAL A 29 26.12 16.18 -5.84
CA VAL A 29 24.67 16.15 -5.90
C VAL A 29 24.17 14.90 -5.23
N SER A 30 23.26 15.04 -4.28
CA SER A 30 22.56 13.92 -3.66
C SER A 30 21.07 14.00 -4.00
N TYR A 31 20.52 12.92 -4.54
CA TYR A 31 19.10 12.75 -4.79
C TYR A 31 18.57 11.59 -3.95
N GLU A 32 17.67 11.88 -3.04
CA GLU A 32 17.00 10.90 -2.20
C GLU A 32 15.56 10.68 -2.70
N ASP A 33 15.25 9.46 -3.08
CA ASP A 33 13.91 9.00 -3.47
C ASP A 33 13.36 8.10 -2.36
N VAL A 34 12.19 8.44 -1.83
CA VAL A 34 11.52 7.69 -0.75
C VAL A 34 10.19 7.13 -1.23
N ALA A 35 9.86 5.89 -0.86
CA ALA A 35 8.63 5.25 -1.28
C ALA A 35 7.41 5.86 -0.55
N SER A 36 7.57 6.15 0.74
CA SER A 36 6.48 6.62 1.59
C SER A 36 6.99 7.35 2.84
N GLY A 37 6.13 8.18 3.43
CA GLY A 37 6.31 8.75 4.78
C GLY A 37 7.07 10.08 4.81
N SER A 38 7.80 10.42 3.75
CA SER A 38 8.44 11.71 3.57
C SER A 38 8.41 12.14 2.09
N SER A 39 9.22 13.12 1.72
CA SER A 39 9.34 13.61 0.36
C SER A 39 10.73 13.45 -0.18
N ASP A 40 10.83 13.27 -1.49
CA ASP A 40 12.11 13.22 -2.17
C ASP A 40 12.88 14.53 -1.96
N THR A 41 14.19 14.42 -1.76
CA THR A 41 15.08 15.56 -1.54
C THR A 41 16.17 15.61 -2.60
N LEU A 42 16.65 16.82 -2.86
CA LEU A 42 17.76 17.10 -3.75
C LEU A 42 18.69 18.07 -3.01
N SER A 43 19.94 17.64 -2.80
CA SER A 43 20.99 18.47 -2.23
C SER A 43 22.06 18.72 -3.29
N VAL A 44 22.47 19.98 -3.43
CA VAL A 44 23.53 20.41 -4.36
C VAL A 44 24.59 21.14 -3.56
N LYS A 45 25.83 20.62 -3.59
CA LYS A 45 26.98 21.19 -2.91
C LYS A 45 27.91 21.85 -3.92
N LEU A 46 28.25 23.10 -3.64
CA LEU A 46 28.97 23.98 -4.55
C LEU A 46 30.17 24.58 -3.82
N ARG A 47 31.32 24.60 -4.50
CA ARG A 47 32.47 25.40 -4.11
C ARG A 47 32.11 26.88 -4.22
N ASN A 48 32.53 27.66 -3.23
CA ASN A 48 32.24 29.10 -3.15
C ASN A 48 33.50 29.90 -2.80
N ASP A 49 34.65 29.49 -3.33
CA ASP A 49 35.97 30.09 -3.14
C ASP A 49 36.02 31.59 -3.50
N ASN A 50 35.26 32.00 -4.51
CA ASN A 50 35.16 33.40 -4.95
C ASN A 50 33.99 34.18 -4.32
N MET A 51 33.28 33.58 -3.35
CA MET A 51 32.06 34.13 -2.72
C MET A 51 30.91 34.44 -3.71
N LYS A 52 30.92 33.92 -4.94
CA LYS A 52 29.92 34.21 -5.97
C LYS A 52 28.49 33.88 -5.52
N TRP A 53 28.32 32.75 -4.82
CA TRP A 53 27.03 32.29 -4.27
C TRP A 53 26.57 33.09 -3.05
N MET A 54 27.46 33.84 -2.40
CA MET A 54 27.11 34.78 -1.32
C MET A 54 26.84 36.19 -1.84
N LYS A 55 27.16 36.47 -3.12
CA LYS A 55 27.01 37.79 -3.74
C LYS A 55 25.91 37.74 -4.82
N LYS A 56 26.30 37.91 -6.09
CA LYS A 56 25.37 38.05 -7.22
C LYS A 56 24.54 36.78 -7.47
N TRP A 57 25.04 35.60 -7.10
CA TRP A 57 24.41 34.31 -7.38
C TRP A 57 23.70 33.71 -6.17
N PHE A 58 23.35 34.55 -5.19
CA PHE A 58 22.63 34.10 -4.00
C PHE A 58 21.33 33.36 -4.37
N PRO A 59 21.18 32.07 -4.01
CA PRO A 59 20.00 31.31 -4.34
C PRO A 59 18.75 31.89 -3.68
N LYS A 60 17.63 31.89 -4.39
CA LYS A 60 16.36 32.41 -3.84
C LYS A 60 15.52 31.26 -3.30
N LYS A 61 15.27 31.25 -1.99
CA LYS A 61 14.35 30.29 -1.37
C LYS A 61 13.01 30.27 -2.09
N GLY A 62 12.46 29.07 -2.17
CA GLY A 62 11.19 28.78 -2.79
C GLY A 62 11.21 28.78 -4.33
N ASN A 63 12.38 28.87 -4.96
CA ASN A 63 12.53 28.66 -6.40
C ASN A 63 12.15 27.21 -6.78
N LYS A 64 11.51 27.04 -7.94
CA LYS A 64 11.15 25.72 -8.44
C LYS A 64 12.35 25.11 -9.15
N ILE A 65 12.86 24.00 -8.62
CA ILE A 65 13.98 23.26 -9.20
C ILE A 65 13.43 21.99 -9.82
N LYS A 66 13.86 21.65 -11.03
CA LYS A 66 13.59 20.35 -11.64
C LYS A 66 14.93 19.66 -11.87
N GLY A 67 15.09 18.50 -11.24
CA GLY A 67 16.31 17.71 -11.29
C GLY A 67 16.20 16.55 -12.28
N LYS A 68 17.31 16.26 -12.95
CA LYS A 68 17.47 15.11 -13.82
C LYS A 68 18.91 14.62 -13.78
N LEU A 69 19.11 13.32 -13.71
CA LEU A 69 20.43 12.71 -13.82
C LEU A 69 20.56 12.01 -15.17
N VAL A 70 21.67 12.25 -15.86
CA VAL A 70 22.01 11.61 -17.14
C VAL A 70 23.24 10.75 -16.96
N PHE A 71 23.06 9.44 -17.07
CA PHE A 71 24.12 8.45 -16.99
C PHE A 71 24.66 8.20 -18.39
N LYS A 72 25.80 8.79 -18.71
CA LYS A 72 26.44 8.73 -20.03
C LYS A 72 27.29 7.47 -20.18
N ASP A 73 27.29 6.93 -21.40
CA ASP A 73 28.10 5.76 -21.80
C ASP A 73 27.94 4.57 -20.84
N TRP A 74 26.74 4.42 -20.26
CA TRP A 74 26.55 3.63 -19.03
C TRP A 74 26.61 2.13 -19.30
N LYS A 75 25.87 1.66 -20.31
CA LYS A 75 25.89 0.24 -20.70
C LYS A 75 26.98 -0.05 -21.73
N LYS A 76 27.12 0.86 -22.68
CA LYS A 76 28.06 0.85 -23.80
C LYS A 76 28.25 2.30 -24.25
N ASP A 77 29.33 2.57 -24.97
CA ASP A 77 29.60 3.85 -25.60
C ASP A 77 28.38 4.36 -26.39
N GLY A 78 28.02 5.63 -26.16
CA GLY A 78 26.86 6.29 -26.76
C GLY A 78 25.50 5.97 -26.11
N VAL A 79 25.41 4.97 -25.23
CA VAL A 79 24.15 4.57 -24.59
C VAL A 79 23.93 5.33 -23.29
N ASN A 80 23.11 6.36 -23.36
CA ASN A 80 22.77 7.20 -22.22
C ASN A 80 21.47 6.74 -21.54
N LEU A 81 21.48 6.65 -20.21
CA LEU A 81 20.28 6.46 -19.39
C LEU A 81 19.90 7.77 -18.70
N LYS A 82 18.61 7.94 -18.38
CA LYS A 82 18.09 9.17 -17.77
C LYS A 82 17.20 8.81 -16.59
N LEU A 83 17.40 9.52 -15.48
CA LEU A 83 16.52 9.50 -14.32
C LEU A 83 15.94 10.89 -14.13
N ASN A 84 14.61 11.00 -14.14
CA ASN A 84 13.94 12.25 -13.81
C ASN A 84 13.68 12.28 -12.30
N CYS A 85 14.44 13.09 -11.57
CA CYS A 85 14.29 13.25 -10.12
C CYS A 85 13.01 13.99 -9.72
N GLY A 86 12.38 14.69 -10.67
CA GLY A 86 11.11 15.37 -10.45
C GLY A 86 11.27 16.86 -10.22
N LYS A 87 10.34 17.44 -9.45
CA LYS A 87 10.24 18.88 -9.18
C LYS A 87 10.30 19.11 -7.68
N PHE A 88 11.13 20.06 -7.29
CA PHE A 88 11.47 20.43 -5.93
C PHE A 88 11.27 21.93 -5.73
N THR A 89 11.14 22.32 -4.47
CA THR A 89 11.15 23.70 -4.02
C THR A 89 12.45 23.90 -3.24
N LEU A 90 13.25 24.91 -3.61
CA LEU A 90 14.43 25.29 -2.83
C LEU A 90 13.97 25.69 -1.43
N ASP A 91 14.43 25.00 -0.40
CA ASP A 91 13.97 25.18 0.97
C ASP A 91 15.10 25.75 1.85
N GLU A 92 16.28 25.16 1.70
CA GLU A 92 17.41 25.42 2.57
C GLU A 92 18.63 25.92 1.77
N ILE A 93 19.33 26.90 2.34
CA ILE A 93 20.61 27.41 1.82
C ILE A 93 21.54 27.46 3.03
N LYS A 94 22.64 26.72 2.96
CA LYS A 94 23.70 26.75 3.98
C LYS A 94 24.99 27.25 3.35
N PHE A 95 25.75 27.99 4.14
CA PHE A 95 27.11 28.32 3.82
C PHE A 95 28.00 27.91 4.98
N SER A 96 29.16 27.37 4.66
CA SER A 96 30.21 27.08 5.63
C SER A 96 31.54 27.69 5.17
N GLY A 97 32.45 27.92 6.12
CA GLY A 97 33.78 28.47 5.88
C GLY A 97 34.86 27.52 6.40
N GLY A 98 36.00 27.47 5.71
CA GLY A 98 37.11 26.56 5.97
C GLY A 98 36.84 25.09 5.61
N PRO A 99 36.54 24.71 4.34
CA PRO A 99 36.52 25.49 3.09
C PRO A 99 35.21 26.27 2.84
N LEU A 100 35.23 27.24 1.91
CA LEU A 100 34.04 28.02 1.54
C LEU A 100 33.10 27.21 0.62
N LEU A 101 31.93 26.86 1.16
CA LEU A 101 30.94 26.01 0.49
C LEU A 101 29.56 26.63 0.53
N ALA A 102 28.76 26.33 -0.48
CA ALA A 102 27.33 26.60 -0.54
C ALA A 102 26.57 25.28 -0.73
N GLU A 103 25.64 24.99 0.16
CA GLU A 103 24.76 23.81 0.07
C GLU A 103 23.32 24.26 -0.14
N ILE A 104 22.71 23.78 -1.21
CA ILE A 104 21.35 24.11 -1.61
C ILE A 104 20.49 22.87 -1.43
N GLY A 105 19.58 22.92 -0.45
CA GLY A 105 18.60 21.87 -0.18
C GLY A 105 17.25 22.17 -0.81
N ALA A 106 16.70 21.20 -1.53
CA ALA A 106 15.39 21.29 -2.15
C ALA A 106 14.53 20.05 -1.86
N VAL A 107 13.23 20.26 -1.67
CA VAL A 107 12.28 19.21 -1.27
C VAL A 107 11.09 19.12 -2.23
N SER A 108 10.56 17.92 -2.45
CA SER A 108 9.39 17.70 -3.32
C SER A 108 8.08 18.19 -2.70
N ILE A 109 8.03 18.32 -1.37
CA ILE A 109 6.94 19.00 -0.68
C ILE A 109 6.89 20.47 -1.11
N PRO A 110 5.70 21.07 -1.28
CA PRO A 110 5.61 22.49 -1.59
C PRO A 110 6.00 23.33 -0.36
N ALA A 111 7.30 23.52 -0.11
CA ALA A 111 7.82 24.22 1.07
C ALA A 111 7.40 25.69 1.18
N LYS A 112 6.96 26.30 0.06
CA LYS A 112 6.34 27.64 0.06
C LYS A 112 4.95 27.68 0.69
N GLU A 113 4.29 26.53 0.73
CA GLU A 113 2.91 26.42 1.11
C GLU A 113 2.78 25.93 2.56
N SER A 114 1.63 26.14 3.17
CA SER A 114 1.41 25.76 4.56
C SER A 114 1.10 24.26 4.74
N PHE A 115 1.60 23.39 3.86
CA PHE A 115 1.27 21.95 3.82
C PHE A 115 1.84 21.20 5.02
N ASN A 116 3.06 21.57 5.41
CA ASN A 116 3.83 20.99 6.51
C ASN A 116 4.03 21.94 7.69
N SER A 117 3.44 23.15 7.69
CA SER A 117 3.67 24.16 8.72
C SER A 117 2.41 24.67 9.41
N ARG A 118 1.26 24.71 8.75
CA ARG A 118 0.01 25.17 9.38
C ARG A 118 -0.75 24.02 9.98
N GLU A 119 -0.86 24.03 11.31
CA GLU A 119 -1.75 23.16 12.05
C GLU A 119 -3.20 23.52 11.82
N ARG A 120 -4.05 22.49 11.85
CA ARG A 120 -5.49 22.63 11.62
C ARG A 120 -6.25 21.68 12.52
N THR A 121 -7.45 22.12 12.85
CA THR A 121 -8.45 21.30 13.53
C THR A 121 -9.69 21.19 12.65
N LYS A 122 -10.02 19.96 12.23
CA LYS A 122 -11.14 19.65 11.34
C LYS A 122 -11.63 18.22 11.57
N THR A 123 -12.94 18.08 11.79
CA THR A 123 -13.61 16.78 11.78
C THR A 123 -14.09 16.44 10.37
N TRP A 124 -13.73 15.25 9.90
CA TRP A 124 -14.08 14.72 8.59
C TRP A 124 -15.13 13.62 8.75
N LYS A 125 -16.36 13.85 8.27
CA LYS A 125 -17.47 12.91 8.41
C LYS A 125 -17.91 12.32 7.06
N ASP A 126 -18.32 11.06 7.08
CA ASP A 126 -18.84 10.29 5.93
C ASP A 126 -18.04 10.48 4.62
N VAL A 127 -16.72 10.40 4.72
CA VAL A 127 -15.81 10.75 3.62
C VAL A 127 -14.89 9.58 3.28
N THR A 128 -14.24 9.63 2.12
CA THR A 128 -13.23 8.63 1.76
C THR A 128 -11.83 9.20 1.88
N VAL A 129 -10.82 8.35 2.12
CA VAL A 129 -9.41 8.78 2.12
C VAL A 129 -9.06 9.54 0.84
N LYS A 130 -9.54 9.06 -0.32
CA LYS A 130 -9.37 9.74 -1.61
C LYS A 130 -9.99 11.14 -1.65
N LYS A 131 -11.17 11.35 -1.06
CA LYS A 131 -11.82 12.66 -1.00
C LYS A 131 -11.06 13.61 -0.07
N ILE A 132 -10.62 13.15 1.11
CA ILE A 132 -9.76 13.91 2.03
C ILE A 132 -8.48 14.34 1.31
N ALA A 133 -7.76 13.40 0.71
CA ALA A 133 -6.53 13.66 -0.03
C ALA A 133 -6.74 14.65 -1.19
N LYS A 134 -7.89 14.59 -1.88
CA LYS A 134 -8.23 15.51 -2.97
C LYS A 134 -8.47 16.92 -2.46
N GLU A 135 -9.16 17.07 -1.33
CA GLU A 135 -9.40 18.39 -0.72
C GLU A 135 -8.08 19.02 -0.25
N ILE A 136 -7.25 18.24 0.45
CA ILE A 136 -5.92 18.67 0.89
C ILE A 136 -5.03 19.04 -0.33
N ALA A 137 -4.99 18.20 -1.36
CA ALA A 137 -4.20 18.49 -2.56
C ALA A 137 -4.59 19.81 -3.23
N LYS A 138 -5.90 20.09 -3.35
CA LYS A 138 -6.42 21.33 -3.93
C LYS A 138 -5.97 22.57 -3.16
N ARG A 139 -5.94 22.51 -1.84
CA ARG A 139 -5.54 23.62 -0.96
C ARG A 139 -4.14 24.15 -1.29
N TYR A 140 -3.26 23.29 -1.79
CA TYR A 140 -1.86 23.59 -2.08
C TYR A 140 -1.51 23.51 -3.56
N ASN A 141 -2.52 23.55 -4.44
CA ASN A 141 -2.35 23.44 -5.90
C ASN A 141 -1.53 22.20 -6.33
N LEU A 142 -1.67 21.10 -5.58
CA LEU A 142 -1.09 19.80 -5.89
C LEU A 142 -2.11 18.96 -6.67
N LYS A 143 -1.63 18.12 -7.58
CA LYS A 143 -2.47 17.09 -8.19
C LYS A 143 -2.54 15.87 -7.27
N LEU A 144 -3.61 15.08 -7.37
CA LEU A 144 -3.72 13.80 -6.66
C LEU A 144 -3.57 12.64 -7.64
N SER A 145 -2.67 11.71 -7.35
CA SER A 145 -2.59 10.39 -7.96
C SER A 145 -2.95 9.34 -6.93
N TYR A 146 -4.11 8.68 -7.08
CA TYR A 146 -4.62 7.72 -6.10
C TYR A 146 -4.85 6.36 -6.75
N SER A 147 -4.13 5.33 -6.29
CA SER A 147 -4.25 3.95 -6.76
C SER A 147 -4.51 2.94 -5.64
N GLY A 148 -5.22 3.37 -4.59
CA GLY A 148 -5.68 2.52 -3.49
C GLY A 148 -7.13 2.02 -3.65
N PRO A 149 -7.60 1.13 -2.76
CA PRO A 149 -9.03 0.80 -2.65
C PRO A 149 -9.88 1.99 -2.19
N THR A 150 -11.19 1.91 -2.36
CA THR A 150 -12.13 2.88 -1.74
C THR A 150 -12.26 2.56 -0.26
N ILE A 151 -11.78 3.47 0.59
CA ILE A 151 -11.87 3.36 2.05
C ILE A 151 -12.78 4.48 2.55
N LYS A 152 -13.93 4.10 3.12
CA LYS A 152 -14.90 5.01 3.71
C LYS A 152 -14.63 5.16 5.21
N ILE A 153 -14.66 6.40 5.69
CA ILE A 153 -14.41 6.79 7.07
C ILE A 153 -15.68 7.50 7.55
N SER A 154 -16.26 7.05 8.66
CA SER A 154 -17.49 7.66 9.17
C SER A 154 -17.19 8.99 9.87
N SER A 155 -16.09 9.04 10.62
CA SER A 155 -15.57 10.21 11.34
C SER A 155 -14.06 10.06 11.58
N VAL A 156 -13.29 11.09 11.28
CA VAL A 156 -11.90 11.21 11.73
C VAL A 156 -11.57 12.67 12.02
N GLU A 157 -10.83 12.91 13.09
CA GLU A 157 -10.43 14.23 13.52
C GLU A 157 -8.98 14.49 13.16
N GLN A 158 -8.76 15.64 12.54
CA GLN A 158 -7.47 16.31 12.50
C GLN A 158 -7.51 17.31 13.65
N THR A 159 -6.59 17.21 14.62
CA THR A 159 -6.55 18.09 15.79
C THR A 159 -5.13 18.61 15.93
N ASP A 160 -4.96 19.92 15.78
CA ASP A 160 -3.68 20.64 15.85
C ASP A 160 -2.57 19.95 15.06
N LYS A 161 -2.93 19.49 13.85
CA LYS A 161 -2.04 18.71 13.00
C LYS A 161 -1.95 19.31 11.61
N THR A 162 -0.75 19.35 11.07
CA THR A 162 -0.53 19.79 9.68
C THR A 162 -1.21 18.83 8.70
N ASP A 163 -1.63 19.35 7.54
CA ASP A 163 -2.28 18.50 6.53
C ASP A 163 -1.36 17.39 6.04
N SER A 164 -0.04 17.62 5.98
CA SER A 164 0.93 16.59 5.62
C SER A 164 0.96 15.47 6.65
N ALA A 165 1.16 15.80 7.94
CA ALA A 165 1.26 14.80 9.00
C ALA A 165 -0.04 14.01 9.15
N PHE A 166 -1.18 14.70 9.14
CA PHE A 166 -2.50 14.07 9.19
C PHE A 166 -2.72 13.11 8.01
N LEU A 167 -2.39 13.53 6.78
CA LEU A 167 -2.63 12.68 5.61
C LEU A 167 -1.68 11.48 5.55
N TYR A 168 -0.42 11.62 5.99
CA TYR A 168 0.52 10.50 6.12
C TYR A 168 0.00 9.47 7.12
N GLU A 169 -0.35 9.90 8.34
CA GLU A 169 -0.89 9.01 9.37
C GLU A 169 -2.19 8.34 8.92
N LEU A 170 -3.07 9.08 8.24
CA LEU A 170 -4.31 8.54 7.72
C LEU A 170 -4.04 7.44 6.68
N CYS A 171 -3.10 7.66 5.77
CA CYS A 171 -2.72 6.66 4.78
C CYS A 171 -2.15 5.42 5.47
N GLU A 172 -1.21 5.59 6.40
CA GLU A 172 -0.57 4.50 7.13
C GLU A 172 -1.57 3.68 7.95
N LYS A 173 -2.49 4.35 8.68
CA LYS A 173 -3.57 3.73 9.44
C LYS A 173 -4.43 2.78 8.62
N TYR A 174 -4.56 3.06 7.33
CA TYR A 174 -5.33 2.26 6.38
C TYR A 174 -4.46 1.45 5.41
N GLY A 175 -3.16 1.28 5.69
CA GLY A 175 -2.25 0.44 4.90
C GLY A 175 -1.98 0.98 3.49
N LEU A 176 -2.15 2.28 3.30
CA LEU A 176 -1.78 3.02 2.11
C LEU A 176 -0.43 3.69 2.33
N SER A 177 0.36 3.78 1.28
CA SER A 177 1.60 4.55 1.26
C SER A 177 1.35 5.86 0.55
N MET A 178 2.00 6.91 1.02
CA MET A 178 1.90 8.26 0.48
C MET A 178 3.29 8.85 0.32
N LYS A 179 3.51 9.57 -0.79
CA LYS A 179 4.62 10.50 -0.96
C LYS A 179 4.19 11.74 -1.73
N VAL A 180 4.97 12.81 -1.64
CA VAL A 180 4.84 13.96 -2.54
C VAL A 180 5.92 13.88 -3.61
N PHE A 181 5.50 13.87 -4.87
CA PHE A 181 6.40 13.77 -6.02
C PHE A 181 5.91 14.60 -7.19
N ASN A 182 6.80 15.37 -7.81
CA ASN A 182 6.54 16.10 -9.05
C ASN A 182 5.28 16.98 -8.97
N ASN A 183 5.12 17.73 -7.88
CA ASN A 183 3.94 18.57 -7.57
C ASN A 183 2.62 17.77 -7.53
N LYS A 184 2.68 16.52 -7.05
CA LYS A 184 1.53 15.64 -6.83
C LYS A 184 1.63 14.93 -5.48
N ILE A 185 0.50 14.75 -4.82
CA ILE A 185 0.34 13.75 -3.78
C ILE A 185 0.10 12.40 -4.46
N VAL A 186 0.97 11.43 -4.21
CA VAL A 186 0.86 10.07 -4.73
C VAL A 186 0.49 9.14 -3.59
N ILE A 187 -0.67 8.50 -3.68
CA ILE A 187 -1.18 7.54 -2.69
C ILE A 187 -1.44 6.20 -3.39
N TYR A 188 -0.92 5.12 -2.83
CA TYR A 188 -1.08 3.78 -3.39
C TYR A 188 -1.22 2.72 -2.30
N ASP A 189 -1.77 1.56 -2.66
CA ASP A 189 -1.88 0.41 -1.77
C ASP A 189 -0.52 -0.33 -1.73
N GLN A 190 0.13 -0.32 -0.56
CA GLN A 190 1.45 -0.91 -0.35
C GLN A 190 1.43 -2.42 -0.67
N THR A 191 0.37 -3.13 -0.29
CA THR A 191 0.22 -4.57 -0.56
C THR A 191 0.15 -4.86 -2.04
N LYS A 192 -0.58 -4.04 -2.81
CA LYS A 192 -0.63 -4.18 -4.28
C LYS A 192 0.71 -3.84 -4.92
N GLN A 193 1.42 -2.85 -4.39
CA GLN A 193 2.71 -2.45 -4.91
C GLN A 193 3.76 -3.55 -4.74
N GLU A 194 3.84 -4.18 -3.56
CA GLU A 194 4.75 -5.32 -3.31
C GLU A 194 4.43 -6.56 -4.12
N LYS A 195 3.17 -6.75 -4.52
CA LYS A 195 2.77 -7.87 -5.38
C LYS A 195 3.24 -7.71 -6.82
N LYS A 196 3.65 -6.52 -7.25
CA LYS A 196 4.18 -6.31 -8.61
C LYS A 196 5.44 -7.14 -8.84
N LYS A 197 5.63 -7.54 -10.10
CA LYS A 197 6.80 -8.31 -10.52
C LYS A 197 8.07 -7.48 -10.27
N PRO A 198 9.16 -8.11 -9.78
CA PRO A 198 10.45 -7.45 -9.63
C PRO A 198 10.89 -6.79 -10.93
N LYS A 199 11.32 -5.53 -10.85
CA LYS A 199 11.81 -4.78 -12.01
C LYS A 199 13.21 -5.24 -12.42
N LYS A 200 14.01 -5.66 -11.44
CA LYS A 200 15.38 -6.14 -11.59
C LYS A 200 15.70 -7.24 -10.59
N THR A 201 16.68 -8.06 -10.97
CA THR A 201 17.35 -8.98 -10.06
C THR A 201 18.69 -8.37 -9.68
N LEU A 202 18.96 -8.31 -8.37
CA LEU A 202 20.24 -7.97 -7.78
C LEU A 202 20.91 -9.26 -7.32
N TYR A 203 22.21 -9.34 -7.57
CA TYR A 203 23.08 -10.43 -7.15
C TYR A 203 24.11 -9.90 -6.16
N ARG A 204 24.86 -10.79 -5.49
CA ARG A 204 25.95 -10.39 -4.59
C ARG A 204 26.92 -9.38 -5.23
N HIS A 205 27.37 -9.65 -6.46
CA HIS A 205 28.24 -8.75 -7.23
C HIS A 205 27.56 -7.44 -7.71
N SER A 206 26.27 -7.24 -7.43
CA SER A 206 25.60 -5.96 -7.70
C SER A 206 25.93 -4.92 -6.63
N PHE A 207 26.33 -5.37 -5.45
CA PHE A 207 26.79 -4.52 -4.35
C PHE A 207 28.25 -4.16 -4.58
N VAL A 208 28.54 -2.87 -4.47
CA VAL A 208 29.89 -2.32 -4.59
C VAL A 208 30.71 -2.84 -3.41
N ASP A 209 31.90 -3.36 -3.71
CA ASP A 209 32.83 -3.92 -2.72
C ASP A 209 32.21 -4.99 -1.80
N ASP A 210 31.15 -5.68 -2.28
CA ASP A 210 30.36 -6.65 -1.50
C ASP A 210 29.80 -6.06 -0.19
N LYS A 211 29.56 -4.74 -0.15
CA LYS A 211 29.09 -4.00 1.03
C LYS A 211 27.57 -3.97 1.09
N TRP A 212 27.01 -4.77 1.99
CA TRP A 212 25.58 -4.82 2.29
C TRP A 212 25.35 -5.28 3.73
N ASP A 213 24.26 -4.81 4.32
CA ASP A 213 23.85 -5.10 5.69
C ASP A 213 22.45 -5.71 5.66
N TYR A 214 22.29 -6.90 6.23
CA TYR A 214 21.00 -7.56 6.38
C TYR A 214 20.65 -7.65 7.86
N THR A 215 19.44 -7.21 8.20
CA THR A 215 18.89 -7.34 9.56
C THR A 215 17.60 -8.15 9.49
N GLU A 216 17.50 -9.20 10.31
CA GLU A 216 16.24 -9.92 10.54
C GLU A 216 15.93 -9.90 12.03
N SER A 217 14.76 -9.37 12.37
CA SER A 217 14.35 -9.20 13.76
C SER A 217 13.00 -9.85 13.99
N ILE A 218 12.92 -10.59 15.10
CA ILE A 218 11.63 -11.04 15.61
C ILE A 218 10.96 -9.90 16.39
N GLU A 219 11.71 -9.08 17.12
CA GLU A 219 11.16 -7.95 17.87
C GLU A 219 10.34 -7.01 16.97
N GLY A 220 9.16 -6.58 17.44
CA GLY A 220 8.26 -5.73 16.66
C GLY A 220 7.53 -6.43 15.50
N THR A 221 7.67 -7.75 15.31
CA THR A 221 6.89 -8.50 14.31
C THR A 221 5.70 -9.23 14.94
N TYR A 222 4.60 -9.30 14.20
CA TYR A 222 3.34 -9.83 14.71
C TYR A 222 2.68 -10.77 13.72
N THR A 223 2.01 -11.79 14.26
CA THR A 223 1.26 -12.77 13.47
C THR A 223 -0.24 -12.43 13.38
N GLY A 224 -0.67 -11.47 14.19
CA GLY A 224 -2.00 -10.91 14.21
C GLY A 224 -2.09 -9.69 15.12
N ALA A 225 -3.26 -9.09 15.19
CA ALA A 225 -3.56 -8.00 16.09
C ALA A 225 -4.96 -8.15 16.68
N ARG A 226 -5.12 -7.60 17.89
CA ARG A 226 -6.39 -7.39 18.54
C ARG A 226 -6.72 -5.90 18.54
N ILE A 227 -7.92 -5.56 18.13
CA ILE A 227 -8.42 -4.18 18.07
C ILE A 227 -9.86 -4.11 18.51
N SER A 228 -10.23 -3.01 19.14
CA SER A 228 -11.60 -2.73 19.55
C SER A 228 -12.36 -1.88 18.55
N TYR A 229 -13.68 -2.03 18.52
CA TYR A 229 -14.58 -1.15 17.81
C TYR A 229 -15.89 -0.93 18.57
N LYS A 230 -16.54 0.22 18.32
CA LYS A 230 -17.91 0.49 18.78
C LYS A 230 -18.85 0.30 17.61
N SER A 231 -19.90 -0.51 17.77
CA SER A 231 -20.93 -0.62 16.74
C SER A 231 -21.81 0.64 16.79
N GLY A 232 -22.17 1.25 15.66
CA GLY A 232 -23.06 2.42 15.65
C GLY A 232 -24.44 2.21 16.29
N LYS A 233 -24.77 0.98 16.70
CA LYS A 233 -26.02 0.60 17.40
C LYS A 233 -25.82 0.30 18.89
N SER A 234 -24.61 0.38 19.43
CA SER A 234 -24.31 0.04 20.83
C SER A 234 -23.12 0.83 21.37
N SER A 235 -23.24 1.34 22.59
CA SER A 235 -22.12 1.94 23.33
C SER A 235 -21.08 0.91 23.81
N LYS A 236 -21.38 -0.39 23.70
CA LYS A 236 -20.48 -1.47 24.12
C LYS A 236 -19.34 -1.63 23.12
N GLU A 237 -18.12 -1.59 23.64
CA GLU A 237 -16.90 -1.86 22.89
C GLU A 237 -16.77 -3.36 22.63
N THR A 238 -16.53 -3.74 21.38
CA THR A 238 -16.32 -5.12 20.96
C THR A 238 -14.91 -5.28 20.41
N SER A 239 -14.19 -6.30 20.88
CA SER A 239 -12.84 -6.60 20.39
C SER A 239 -12.85 -7.67 19.31
N ILE A 240 -11.97 -7.55 18.32
CA ILE A 240 -11.74 -8.56 17.27
C ILE A 240 -10.27 -8.91 17.16
N TYR A 241 -10.01 -10.15 16.77
CA TYR A 241 -8.69 -10.64 16.41
C TYR A 241 -8.56 -10.83 14.90
N VAL A 242 -7.45 -10.37 14.34
CA VAL A 242 -7.09 -10.54 12.93
C VAL A 242 -5.68 -11.12 12.85
N GLY A 243 -5.50 -12.29 12.24
CA GLY A 243 -4.17 -12.91 12.18
C GLY A 243 -4.06 -14.05 11.17
N LEU A 244 -2.81 -14.48 10.93
CA LEU A 244 -2.49 -15.63 10.08
C LEU A 244 -2.74 -16.98 10.78
N LYS A 245 -2.69 -16.99 12.11
CA LYS A 245 -2.95 -18.16 12.96
C LYS A 245 -4.01 -17.85 14.00
N LYS A 246 -4.45 -18.85 14.76
CA LYS A 246 -5.36 -18.62 15.89
C LYS A 246 -4.65 -17.84 16.99
N GLU A 247 -5.39 -16.99 17.68
CA GLU A 247 -4.85 -16.08 18.69
C GLU A 247 -4.04 -16.77 19.79
N LYS A 248 -4.55 -17.89 20.31
CA LYS A 248 -3.92 -18.68 21.37
C LYS A 248 -3.05 -19.85 20.85
N ALA A 249 -2.74 -19.89 19.55
CA ALA A 249 -1.87 -20.93 19.01
C ALA A 249 -0.42 -20.72 19.46
N ALA A 250 0.35 -21.80 19.51
CA ALA A 250 1.78 -21.74 19.80
C ALA A 250 2.53 -20.77 18.86
N GLY A 251 3.42 -19.96 19.44
CA GLY A 251 4.17 -18.91 18.75
C GLY A 251 3.31 -17.74 18.25
N SER A 252 2.04 -17.62 18.63
CA SER A 252 1.20 -16.47 18.29
C SER A 252 1.75 -15.20 18.93
N ARG A 253 1.93 -14.17 18.12
CA ARG A 253 2.39 -12.85 18.52
C ARG A 253 1.34 -11.85 18.09
N VAL A 254 0.70 -11.22 19.07
CA VAL A 254 -0.51 -10.42 18.88
C VAL A 254 -0.21 -8.99 19.27
N MET A 255 -0.35 -8.07 18.32
CA MET A 255 -0.28 -6.64 18.60
C MET A 255 -1.60 -6.20 19.24
N ASN A 256 -1.54 -5.55 20.40
CA ASN A 256 -2.72 -4.90 20.98
C ASN A 256 -2.83 -3.48 20.44
N ILE A 257 -3.91 -3.17 19.75
CA ILE A 257 -4.20 -1.86 19.20
C ILE A 257 -5.17 -1.14 20.12
N THR A 258 -4.70 -0.04 20.70
CA THR A 258 -5.47 0.80 21.63
C THR A 258 -6.48 1.71 20.94
N GLU A 259 -6.30 1.99 19.65
CA GLU A 259 -7.26 2.77 18.86
C GLU A 259 -8.58 2.03 18.69
N VAL A 260 -9.67 2.75 18.92
CA VAL A 260 -11.04 2.25 18.72
C VAL A 260 -11.49 2.57 17.29
N ALA A 261 -11.96 1.55 16.57
CA ALA A 261 -12.56 1.72 15.26
C ALA A 261 -14.10 1.87 15.35
N GLU A 262 -14.71 2.29 14.25
CA GLU A 262 -16.14 2.64 14.20
C GLU A 262 -17.06 1.47 13.84
N ASN A 263 -16.49 0.41 13.28
CA ASN A 263 -17.22 -0.80 12.91
C ASN A 263 -16.23 -1.95 12.68
N HIS A 264 -16.78 -3.16 12.59
CA HIS A 264 -16.00 -4.38 12.38
C HIS A 264 -15.10 -4.32 11.13
N SER A 265 -15.58 -3.78 10.00
CA SER A 265 -14.80 -3.75 8.76
C SER A 265 -13.61 -2.80 8.86
N THR A 266 -13.83 -1.62 9.44
CA THR A 266 -12.79 -0.62 9.70
C THR A 266 -11.75 -1.16 10.68
N ALA A 267 -12.19 -1.78 11.79
CA ALA A 267 -11.30 -2.44 12.74
C ALA A 267 -10.44 -3.50 12.06
N TYR A 268 -11.06 -4.37 11.26
CA TYR A 268 -10.34 -5.43 10.56
C TYR A 268 -9.26 -4.88 9.64
N HIS A 269 -9.61 -3.84 8.87
CA HIS A 269 -8.68 -3.17 7.96
C HIS A 269 -7.51 -2.54 8.72
N MET A 270 -7.79 -1.76 9.77
CA MET A 270 -6.76 -1.10 10.60
C MET A 270 -5.83 -2.12 11.27
N ALA A 271 -6.38 -3.20 11.83
CA ALA A 271 -5.58 -4.25 12.46
C ALA A 271 -4.63 -4.93 11.47
N ALA A 272 -5.13 -5.31 10.29
CA ALA A 272 -4.30 -5.87 9.24
C ALA A 272 -3.23 -4.88 8.76
N ALA A 273 -3.60 -3.61 8.56
CA ALA A 273 -2.68 -2.56 8.12
C ALA A 273 -1.52 -2.35 9.11
N LYS A 274 -1.82 -2.23 10.41
CA LYS A 274 -0.80 -2.02 11.46
C LYS A 274 0.17 -3.18 11.59
N VAL A 275 -0.33 -4.42 11.57
CA VAL A 275 0.55 -5.61 11.59
C VAL A 275 1.43 -5.64 10.34
N ASN A 276 0.85 -5.40 9.17
CA ASN A 276 1.60 -5.39 7.92
C ASN A 276 2.70 -4.33 7.94
N LYS A 277 2.40 -3.13 8.45
CA LYS A 277 3.36 -2.03 8.58
C LYS A 277 4.50 -2.38 9.54
N SER A 278 4.18 -2.93 10.70
CA SER A 278 5.18 -3.37 11.68
C SER A 278 6.12 -4.42 11.09
N ASN A 279 5.55 -5.37 10.33
CA ASN A 279 6.28 -6.47 9.73
C ASN A 279 7.14 -6.05 8.51
N GLU A 280 7.02 -4.83 7.99
CA GLU A 280 7.97 -4.31 6.99
C GLU A 280 9.40 -4.27 7.57
N LYS A 281 9.56 -4.07 8.88
CA LYS A 281 10.88 -4.03 9.54
C LYS A 281 11.44 -5.40 9.92
N ALA A 282 10.69 -6.48 9.67
CA ALA A 282 11.04 -7.82 10.09
C ALA A 282 12.32 -8.35 9.42
N ALA A 283 12.54 -7.98 8.16
CA ALA A 283 13.74 -8.33 7.42
C ALA A 283 14.07 -7.18 6.46
N THR A 284 15.17 -6.48 6.73
CA THR A 284 15.63 -5.32 5.96
C THR A 284 17.02 -5.58 5.39
N LEU A 285 17.32 -4.96 4.27
CA LEU A 285 18.64 -4.95 3.66
C LEU A 285 18.99 -3.55 3.20
N SER A 286 20.18 -3.09 3.54
CA SER A 286 20.78 -1.88 2.99
C SER A 286 22.08 -2.21 2.29
N GLY A 287 22.47 -1.39 1.30
CA GLY A 287 23.75 -1.57 0.64
C GLY A 287 23.97 -0.64 -0.53
N ASP A 288 25.24 -0.49 -0.90
CA ASP A 288 25.67 0.35 -2.01
C ASP A 288 25.71 -0.52 -3.27
N ILE A 289 24.98 -0.13 -4.31
CA ILE A 289 24.95 -0.83 -5.59
C ILE A 289 25.59 0.01 -6.70
N TRP A 290 26.03 -0.67 -7.76
CA TRP A 290 26.37 0.01 -9.00
C TRP A 290 25.16 0.81 -9.52
N PRO A 291 25.29 2.13 -9.78
CA PRO A 291 24.12 2.97 -10.05
C PRO A 291 23.30 2.46 -11.23
N ASN A 292 22.00 2.38 -11.01
CA ASN A 292 21.02 1.92 -11.98
C ASN A 292 19.76 2.78 -11.91
N PRO A 293 19.55 3.69 -12.89
CA PRO A 293 18.42 4.62 -12.88
C PRO A 293 17.04 3.96 -13.02
N ASN A 294 16.97 2.63 -13.17
CA ASN A 294 15.71 1.88 -13.17
C ASN A 294 15.35 1.31 -11.80
N ILE A 295 16.22 1.44 -10.81
CA ILE A 295 15.97 1.06 -9.43
C ILE A 295 15.69 2.35 -8.67
N CYS A 296 14.42 2.56 -8.33
CA CYS A 296 13.89 3.75 -7.67
C CYS A 296 13.04 3.30 -6.48
N ALA A 297 12.76 4.18 -5.54
CA ALA A 297 11.90 3.83 -4.42
C ALA A 297 10.47 3.52 -4.90
N GLY A 298 9.80 2.61 -4.19
CA GLY A 298 8.45 2.18 -4.53
C GLY A 298 8.37 1.02 -5.52
N ILE A 299 9.48 0.49 -6.04
CA ILE A 299 9.48 -0.70 -6.90
C ILE A 299 9.88 -1.95 -6.11
N THR A 300 9.67 -3.12 -6.72
CA THR A 300 10.21 -4.38 -6.20
C THR A 300 11.45 -4.83 -6.97
N VAL A 301 12.39 -5.46 -6.27
CA VAL A 301 13.57 -6.13 -6.82
C VAL A 301 13.64 -7.57 -6.29
N LYS A 302 14.38 -8.44 -6.98
CA LYS A 302 14.65 -9.80 -6.51
C LYS A 302 16.12 -9.88 -6.11
N LEU A 303 16.42 -10.37 -4.91
CA LEU A 303 17.77 -10.77 -4.54
C LEU A 303 17.96 -12.26 -4.85
N SER A 304 19.13 -12.58 -5.40
CA SER A 304 19.53 -13.94 -5.80
C SER A 304 21.01 -14.16 -5.56
N GLY A 305 21.38 -15.31 -5.03
CA GLY A 305 22.79 -15.67 -4.79
C GLY A 305 23.36 -15.20 -3.45
N LEU A 306 22.51 -14.77 -2.52
CA LEU A 306 22.83 -14.49 -1.12
C LEU A 306 22.26 -15.57 -0.15
N GLY A 307 21.84 -16.71 -0.68
CA GLY A 307 21.39 -17.86 0.13
C GLY A 307 20.02 -17.61 0.78
N LYS A 308 19.90 -17.77 2.10
CA LYS A 308 18.62 -17.61 2.84
C LYS A 308 18.08 -16.17 2.79
N ILE A 309 18.93 -15.20 2.50
CA ILE A 309 18.59 -13.78 2.35
C ILE A 309 17.80 -13.56 1.04
N ASP A 310 17.97 -14.43 0.04
CA ASP A 310 17.28 -14.33 -1.25
C ASP A 310 15.76 -14.17 -1.10
N GLY A 311 15.17 -13.50 -2.09
CA GLY A 311 13.75 -13.25 -2.10
C GLY A 311 13.38 -11.99 -2.85
N LYS A 312 12.13 -11.57 -2.69
CA LYS A 312 11.63 -10.33 -3.26
C LYS A 312 11.70 -9.24 -2.20
N TYR A 313 12.21 -8.08 -2.60
CA TYR A 313 12.37 -6.91 -1.75
C TYR A 313 11.63 -5.73 -2.36
N PHE A 314 11.16 -4.83 -1.51
CA PHE A 314 10.57 -3.57 -1.88
C PHE A 314 11.56 -2.45 -1.55
N VAL A 315 11.87 -1.58 -2.50
CA VAL A 315 12.82 -0.48 -2.31
C VAL A 315 12.11 0.64 -1.56
N ASP A 316 12.46 0.83 -0.30
CA ASP A 316 11.90 1.88 0.57
C ASP A 316 12.53 3.22 0.28
N LYS A 317 13.85 3.22 0.07
CA LYS A 317 14.62 4.43 -0.22
C LYS A 317 15.77 4.12 -1.19
N SER A 318 16.03 5.07 -2.08
CA SER A 318 17.16 5.03 -3.00
C SER A 318 17.84 6.40 -2.98
N THR A 319 19.11 6.43 -2.59
CA THR A 319 19.93 7.64 -2.58
C THR A 319 20.97 7.52 -3.66
N ILE A 320 21.03 8.50 -4.57
CA ILE A 320 22.09 8.58 -5.59
C ILE A 320 22.96 9.77 -5.24
N GLU A 321 24.25 9.53 -5.07
CA GLU A 321 25.24 10.57 -4.86
C GLU A 321 26.17 10.63 -6.07
N ILE A 322 26.34 11.83 -6.62
CA ILE A 322 27.30 12.13 -7.68
C ILE A 322 28.33 13.06 -7.07
N THR A 323 29.60 12.67 -7.13
CA THR A 323 30.74 13.46 -6.67
C THR A 323 31.80 13.50 -7.78
N ASN A 324 32.88 14.26 -7.55
CA ASN A 324 34.05 14.23 -8.43
C ASN A 324 34.77 12.87 -8.44
N SER A 325 34.62 12.05 -7.40
CA SER A 325 35.24 10.71 -7.31
C SER A 325 34.39 9.60 -7.93
N GLY A 326 33.11 9.83 -8.20
CA GLY A 326 32.27 8.83 -8.85
C GLY A 326 30.78 9.03 -8.64
N THR A 327 30.04 7.93 -8.81
CA THR A 327 28.60 7.91 -8.57
C THR A 327 28.25 6.66 -7.80
N THR A 328 27.53 6.83 -6.70
CA THR A 328 27.05 5.74 -5.84
C THR A 328 25.53 5.71 -5.85
N GLN A 329 24.96 4.55 -5.60
CA GLN A 329 23.54 4.40 -5.33
C GLN A 329 23.35 3.50 -4.11
N SER A 330 22.89 4.08 -3.01
CA SER A 330 22.57 3.35 -1.79
C SER A 330 21.09 2.99 -1.77
N LEU A 331 20.78 1.76 -1.41
CA LEU A 331 19.40 1.27 -1.28
C LEU A 331 19.11 0.92 0.17
N GLU A 332 17.89 1.24 0.60
CA GLU A 332 17.27 0.66 1.79
C GLU A 332 15.99 -0.06 1.32
N MET A 333 15.85 -1.32 1.72
CA MET A 333 14.74 -2.16 1.28
C MET A 333 14.30 -3.14 2.35
N HIS A 334 13.03 -3.52 2.33
CA HIS A 334 12.51 -4.61 3.14
C HIS A 334 12.12 -5.83 2.30
N LYS A 335 12.27 -7.01 2.88
CA LYS A 335 11.83 -8.27 2.29
C LYS A 335 10.31 -8.30 2.24
N CYS A 336 9.73 -8.48 1.06
CA CYS A 336 8.29 -8.58 0.91
C CYS A 336 7.75 -9.82 1.65
N GLN A 337 6.91 -9.60 2.64
CA GLN A 337 6.34 -10.67 3.46
C GLN A 337 4.90 -11.00 3.06
N LYS A 338 4.38 -12.12 3.59
CA LYS A 338 2.97 -12.44 3.48
C LYS A 338 2.15 -11.47 4.34
N ARG A 339 1.55 -10.48 3.69
CA ARG A 339 0.64 -9.51 4.33
C ARG A 339 -0.69 -10.15 4.76
N LEU A 340 -1.22 -9.73 5.91
CA LEU A 340 -2.62 -9.91 6.30
C LEU A 340 -3.53 -9.22 5.29
N THR A 341 -4.65 -9.87 4.96
CA THR A 341 -5.69 -9.27 4.13
C THR A 341 -6.36 -8.15 4.90
N THR A 342 -6.58 -7.00 4.26
CA THR A 342 -7.26 -5.84 4.87
C THR A 342 -8.78 -5.88 4.76
N SER A 343 -9.31 -6.80 3.95
CA SER A 343 -10.74 -7.11 3.92
C SER A 343 -11.01 -8.40 4.69
N PRO A 344 -12.04 -8.44 5.55
CA PRO A 344 -12.43 -9.69 6.19
C PRO A 344 -12.73 -10.70 5.09
N LYS A 345 -12.20 -11.92 5.22
CA LYS A 345 -12.69 -13.03 4.40
C LYS A 345 -14.20 -13.01 4.57
N SER A 346 -14.94 -12.89 3.47
CA SER A 346 -16.35 -13.26 3.50
C SER A 346 -16.33 -14.61 4.18
N LYS A 347 -16.90 -14.73 5.38
CA LYS A 347 -17.42 -16.04 5.77
C LYS A 347 -18.19 -16.45 4.53
N SER A 348 -17.82 -17.56 3.89
CA SER A 348 -18.77 -18.17 2.96
C SER A 348 -20.08 -18.07 3.70
N LYS A 349 -21.06 -17.38 3.12
CA LYS A 349 -22.39 -17.43 3.70
C LYS A 349 -22.62 -18.94 3.73
N LYS A 350 -22.45 -19.59 4.90
CA LYS A 350 -23.29 -20.72 5.25
C LYS A 350 -24.64 -20.13 4.92
N LYS A 351 -25.23 -20.59 3.81
CA LYS A 351 -26.60 -20.22 3.45
C LYS A 351 -27.30 -20.27 4.79
N LYS A 352 -27.81 -19.13 5.27
CA LYS A 352 -28.76 -19.18 6.37
C LYS A 352 -29.75 -20.24 5.89
N ALA A 353 -29.84 -21.36 6.60
CA ALA A 353 -30.94 -22.28 6.40
C ALA A 353 -32.18 -21.39 6.35
N ALA A 354 -32.91 -21.47 5.24
CA ALA A 354 -34.09 -20.66 5.07
C ALA A 354 -34.93 -20.86 6.33
N ALA A 355 -35.42 -19.76 6.91
CA ALA A 355 -36.37 -19.87 8.00
C ALA A 355 -37.52 -20.77 7.51
N LYS A 356 -37.81 -21.83 8.27
CA LYS A 356 -38.94 -22.75 8.02
C LYS A 356 -40.16 -21.94 7.58
N GLY A 357 -40.66 -22.18 6.36
CA GLY A 357 -42.03 -21.80 5.98
C GLY A 357 -42.24 -20.90 4.76
N ASN A 358 -41.24 -20.55 3.95
CA ASN A 358 -41.52 -19.77 2.73
C ASN A 358 -40.76 -20.22 1.47
N TYR A 359 -40.95 -21.48 1.09
CA TYR A 359 -40.42 -22.03 -0.16
C TYR A 359 -41.27 -21.63 -1.37
N LYS A 360 -40.59 -21.36 -2.49
CA LYS A 360 -41.17 -20.99 -3.80
C LYS A 360 -40.98 -22.10 -4.83
N VAL A 361 -41.87 -22.15 -5.82
CA VAL A 361 -41.68 -23.00 -7.00
C VAL A 361 -40.37 -22.59 -7.69
N GLY A 362 -39.51 -23.57 -7.95
CA GLY A 362 -38.18 -23.36 -8.49
C GLY A 362 -37.04 -23.52 -7.49
N ASP A 363 -37.31 -23.45 -6.19
CA ASP A 363 -36.28 -23.61 -5.15
C ASP A 363 -35.73 -25.04 -5.14
N VAL A 364 -34.41 -25.15 -4.94
CA VAL A 364 -33.72 -26.44 -4.72
C VAL A 364 -33.57 -26.64 -3.21
N VAL A 365 -34.16 -27.73 -2.73
CA VAL A 365 -34.26 -28.14 -1.32
C VAL A 365 -33.59 -29.50 -1.11
N ASN A 366 -33.28 -29.83 0.13
CA ASN A 366 -32.82 -31.16 0.52
C ASN A 366 -34.00 -31.97 1.08
N PHE A 367 -34.46 -32.97 0.34
CA PHE A 367 -35.48 -33.92 0.81
C PHE A 367 -34.84 -34.92 1.79
N HIS A 368 -35.47 -35.12 2.95
CA HIS A 368 -34.94 -35.95 4.04
C HIS A 368 -35.16 -37.45 3.82
N GLY A 369 -35.84 -37.84 2.74
CA GLY A 369 -36.31 -39.21 2.53
C GLY A 369 -37.67 -39.44 3.20
N GLY A 370 -38.41 -40.45 2.75
CA GLY A 370 -39.75 -40.72 3.25
C GLY A 370 -40.70 -41.10 2.13
N THR A 371 -41.95 -40.64 2.19
CA THR A 371 -43.00 -40.96 1.21
C THR A 371 -43.25 -39.77 0.29
N HIS A 372 -43.38 -40.01 -1.01
CA HIS A 372 -44.00 -39.07 -1.94
C HIS A 372 -45.30 -39.65 -2.49
N TYR A 373 -46.21 -38.76 -2.89
CA TYR A 373 -47.60 -39.09 -3.23
C TYR A 373 -47.91 -38.67 -4.67
N LEU A 374 -48.80 -39.40 -5.34
CA LEU A 374 -49.24 -39.07 -6.70
C LEU A 374 -50.02 -37.74 -6.78
N SER A 375 -50.70 -37.34 -5.70
CA SER A 375 -51.50 -36.12 -5.64
C SER A 375 -51.32 -35.38 -4.31
N SER A 376 -51.79 -34.14 -4.27
CA SER A 376 -51.75 -33.29 -3.08
C SER A 376 -52.79 -33.66 -2.02
N ASP A 377 -53.78 -34.47 -2.39
CA ASP A 377 -55.00 -34.70 -1.61
C ASP A 377 -54.85 -35.84 -0.59
N SER A 378 -55.66 -35.79 0.47
CA SER A 378 -55.70 -36.81 1.51
C SER A 378 -56.05 -38.19 0.92
N GLY A 379 -55.33 -39.24 1.32
CA GLY A 379 -55.57 -40.61 0.86
C GLY A 379 -54.89 -40.97 -0.47
N SER A 380 -54.05 -40.10 -1.01
CA SER A 380 -53.24 -40.40 -2.19
C SER A 380 -52.32 -41.62 -1.95
N LYS A 381 -52.14 -42.46 -2.97
CA LYS A 381 -51.16 -43.55 -2.94
C LYS A 381 -49.76 -42.96 -2.79
N GLY A 382 -49.02 -43.46 -1.80
CA GLY A 382 -47.65 -43.05 -1.47
C GLY A 382 -46.61 -44.08 -1.90
N PHE A 383 -45.40 -43.61 -2.21
CA PHE A 383 -44.24 -44.41 -2.58
C PHE A 383 -43.00 -43.94 -1.81
N THR A 384 -42.18 -44.88 -1.37
CA THR A 384 -40.96 -44.58 -0.62
C THR A 384 -39.87 -43.98 -1.53
N ALA A 385 -39.25 -42.90 -1.08
CA ALA A 385 -38.15 -42.22 -1.73
C ALA A 385 -36.97 -41.97 -0.79
N LYS A 386 -35.76 -42.03 -1.35
CA LYS A 386 -34.49 -41.77 -0.69
C LYS A 386 -34.23 -40.27 -0.54
N ALA A 387 -33.49 -39.90 0.49
CA ALA A 387 -33.06 -38.53 0.74
C ALA A 387 -32.14 -38.03 -0.39
N GLY A 388 -32.18 -36.73 -0.65
CA GLY A 388 -31.29 -36.08 -1.63
C GLY A 388 -31.83 -34.75 -2.14
N LYS A 389 -31.14 -34.15 -3.11
CA LYS A 389 -31.49 -32.83 -3.61
C LYS A 389 -32.68 -32.90 -4.55
N ALA A 390 -33.69 -32.08 -4.30
CA ALA A 390 -34.87 -31.98 -5.13
C ALA A 390 -35.26 -30.52 -5.41
N LYS A 391 -36.00 -30.31 -6.50
CA LYS A 391 -36.54 -29.01 -6.88
C LYS A 391 -38.04 -28.99 -6.64
N ILE A 392 -38.53 -27.92 -6.02
CA ILE A 392 -39.97 -27.67 -5.90
C ILE A 392 -40.50 -27.30 -7.27
N THR A 393 -41.45 -28.06 -7.77
CA THR A 393 -42.05 -27.88 -9.10
C THR A 393 -43.48 -27.38 -9.04
N LEU A 394 -44.23 -27.71 -7.97
CA LEU A 394 -45.57 -27.19 -7.70
C LEU A 394 -45.76 -26.95 -6.19
N LYS A 395 -46.70 -26.07 -5.85
CA LYS A 395 -47.11 -25.77 -4.47
C LYS A 395 -48.63 -25.62 -4.41
N LYS A 396 -49.27 -26.31 -3.46
CA LYS A 396 -50.71 -26.21 -3.14
C LYS A 396 -50.89 -26.03 -1.63
N PRO A 397 -50.81 -24.79 -1.12
CA PRO A 397 -51.02 -24.52 0.30
C PRO A 397 -52.39 -25.03 0.76
N GLY A 398 -52.47 -25.59 1.98
CA GLY A 398 -53.72 -26.08 2.58
C GLY A 398 -54.14 -27.49 2.15
N LYS A 399 -53.34 -28.19 1.35
CA LYS A 399 -53.52 -29.61 1.01
C LYS A 399 -52.69 -30.51 1.93
N SER A 400 -53.06 -31.79 2.02
CA SER A 400 -52.36 -32.78 2.85
C SER A 400 -50.88 -32.90 2.49
N HIS A 401 -50.56 -32.85 1.20
CA HIS A 401 -49.19 -32.85 0.68
C HIS A 401 -48.96 -31.56 -0.13
N PRO A 402 -48.49 -30.47 0.51
CA PRO A 402 -48.56 -29.13 -0.10
C PRO A 402 -47.46 -28.82 -1.13
N TYR A 403 -46.43 -29.65 -1.27
CA TYR A 403 -45.29 -29.40 -2.16
C TYR A 403 -45.05 -30.56 -3.11
N HIS A 404 -44.76 -30.29 -4.39
CA HIS A 404 -44.32 -31.30 -5.35
C HIS A 404 -42.82 -31.19 -5.61
N LEU A 405 -42.09 -32.28 -5.39
CA LEU A 405 -40.64 -32.36 -5.53
C LEU A 405 -40.25 -33.29 -6.68
N ILE A 406 -39.22 -32.89 -7.42
CA ILE A 406 -38.54 -33.73 -8.40
C ILE A 406 -37.06 -33.74 -8.08
N HIS A 407 -36.47 -34.92 -7.91
CA HIS A 407 -35.04 -35.08 -7.66
C HIS A 407 -34.19 -34.38 -8.75
N THR A 408 -33.04 -33.85 -8.34
CA THR A 408 -32.11 -33.10 -9.23
C THR A 408 -30.78 -33.82 -9.42
N ASP A 409 -30.54 -34.87 -8.63
CA ASP A 409 -29.41 -35.77 -8.73
C ASP A 409 -29.89 -37.22 -8.67
N SER A 410 -28.97 -38.17 -8.86
CA SER A 410 -29.22 -39.61 -8.80
C SER A 410 -29.27 -40.17 -7.37
N ASN A 411 -29.12 -39.31 -6.33
CA ASN A 411 -29.10 -39.75 -4.94
C ASN A 411 -30.51 -39.92 -4.36
N SER A 412 -31.46 -39.09 -4.83
CA SER A 412 -32.88 -39.22 -4.53
C SER A 412 -33.65 -39.77 -5.73
N ASN A 413 -34.78 -40.40 -5.45
CA ASN A 413 -35.80 -40.81 -6.42
C ASN A 413 -37.15 -40.16 -6.12
N VAL A 414 -37.17 -39.02 -5.41
CA VAL A 414 -38.40 -38.29 -5.12
C VAL A 414 -38.99 -37.71 -6.42
N TYR A 415 -40.22 -38.11 -6.72
CA TYR A 415 -40.99 -37.61 -7.86
C TYR A 415 -42.47 -37.58 -7.47
N GLY A 416 -42.91 -36.53 -6.79
CA GLY A 416 -44.30 -36.47 -6.32
C GLY A 416 -44.54 -35.40 -5.26
N TRP A 417 -45.76 -35.39 -4.74
CA TRP A 417 -46.18 -34.53 -3.64
C TRP A 417 -45.61 -35.04 -2.32
N VAL A 418 -45.24 -34.14 -1.40
CA VAL A 418 -44.64 -34.48 -0.11
C VAL A 418 -45.24 -33.65 1.01
N ASP A 419 -45.12 -34.16 2.23
CA ASP A 419 -45.56 -33.49 3.44
C ASP A 419 -44.73 -32.26 3.76
N GLU A 420 -45.36 -31.30 4.43
CA GLU A 420 -44.64 -30.16 4.97
C GLU A 420 -43.63 -30.61 6.04
N GLY A 421 -42.39 -30.10 5.94
CA GLY A 421 -41.31 -30.47 6.85
C GLY A 421 -40.48 -31.69 6.43
N SER A 422 -40.82 -32.35 5.31
CA SER A 422 -40.02 -33.45 4.74
C SER A 422 -38.74 -33.00 4.01
N PHE A 423 -38.45 -31.70 3.99
CA PHE A 423 -37.28 -31.11 3.33
C PHE A 423 -36.86 -29.77 3.95
N ASP A 424 -35.63 -29.31 3.67
CA ASP A 424 -35.06 -28.01 4.10
C ASP A 424 -34.27 -27.22 3.03
#